data_AF-A9IXY3-F1
#
_entry.id   AF-A9IXY3-F1
#
_cell.length_a   1.000
_cell.length_b   1.000
_cell.length_c   1.000
_cell.angle_alpha   90.00
_cell.angle_beta   90.00
_cell.angle_gamma   90.00
#
_symmetry.space_group_name_H-M   'P 1'
#
loop_
_entity.id
_entity.type
_entity.pdbx_description
1 polymer ?
#
loop_
_entity_poly.entity_id
_entity_poly.type
_entity_poly.pdbx_seq_one_letter_code
_entity_poly.pdbx_strand_id
1 'polypeptide(L)'
;MKKKNPHYRYLIVGGTGMLAPLCQSLEPKEVIIAARFLSHKVQFEALQKQHMCIPLDYDCATSRTQFLEAVSQWRDLKYCILWLHSPAHAFSCALIEQLALLPHPPCILHIFGSNIHDQMIIECARKNKIDFIPIHLGQQTTSKGLRWLTHKEISQQILDTIKHHMKKQNV
;
A
#
# COMPACT_ATOMS: atom_id res chain seq x y z
N MET A 1 -14.52 -4.81 30.07
CA MET A 1 -13.52 -4.09 29.22
C MET A 1 -13.75 -4.47 27.77
N LYS A 2 -14.26 -3.57 26.92
CA LYS A 2 -14.38 -3.84 25.48
C LYS A 2 -12.97 -3.94 24.90
N LYS A 3 -12.57 -5.12 24.42
CA LYS A 3 -11.36 -5.26 23.60
C LYS A 3 -11.56 -4.34 22.39
N LYS A 4 -10.84 -3.22 22.32
CA LYS A 4 -10.73 -2.45 21.08
C LYS A 4 -10.09 -3.39 20.07
N ASN A 5 -10.87 -3.86 19.10
CA ASN A 5 -10.30 -4.58 17.96
C ASN A 5 -9.25 -3.65 17.34
N PRO A 6 -8.05 -4.16 16.97
CA PRO A 6 -7.08 -3.36 16.27
C PRO A 6 -7.73 -2.83 14.98
N HIS A 7 -7.83 -1.50 14.87
CA HIS A 7 -8.33 -0.85 13.67
C HIS A 7 -7.13 -0.63 12.74
N TYR A 8 -6.89 -1.60 11.87
CA TYR A 8 -5.93 -1.44 10.79
C TYR A 8 -6.53 -0.48 9.76
N ARG A 9 -5.89 0.67 9.58
CA ARG A 9 -6.31 1.74 8.67
C ARG A 9 -5.56 1.69 7.34
N TYR A 10 -4.39 1.07 7.33
CA TYR A 10 -3.49 1.02 6.20
C TYR A 10 -3.24 -0.44 5.80
N LEU A 11 -3.49 -0.75 4.54
CA LEU A 11 -2.94 -1.94 3.89
C LEU A 11 -1.72 -1.51 3.07
N ILE A 12 -0.56 -2.10 3.31
CA ILE A 12 0.67 -1.83 2.55
C ILE A 12 1.12 -3.11 1.85
N VAL A 13 0.95 -3.17 0.54
CA VAL A 13 1.40 -4.27 -0.30
C VAL A 13 2.77 -3.91 -0.87
N GLY A 14 3.75 -4.80 -0.67
CA GLY A 14 5.16 -4.48 -0.92
C GLY A 14 5.79 -3.63 0.19
N GLY A 15 5.25 -3.70 1.41
CA GLY A 15 5.74 -2.95 2.57
C GLY A 15 7.16 -3.32 3.05
N THR A 16 7.76 -4.34 2.45
CA THR A 16 9.15 -4.75 2.67
C THR A 16 10.07 -4.09 1.63
N GLY A 17 11.18 -3.50 2.08
CA GLY A 17 12.14 -2.82 1.19
C GLY A 17 11.88 -1.32 1.09
N MET A 18 11.51 -0.83 -0.10
CA MET A 18 11.37 0.61 -0.37
C MET A 18 10.34 1.30 0.52
N LEU A 19 9.26 0.60 0.88
CA LEU A 19 8.19 1.09 1.76
C LEU A 19 8.40 0.75 3.25
N ALA A 20 9.53 0.16 3.63
CA ALA A 20 9.79 -0.12 5.04
C ALA A 20 9.80 1.16 5.91
N PRO A 21 10.41 2.29 5.49
CA PRO A 21 10.37 3.52 6.30
C PRO A 21 8.95 4.09 6.47
N LEU A 22 8.06 3.89 5.49
CA LEU A 22 6.64 4.24 5.61
C LEU A 22 5.96 3.40 6.69
N CYS A 23 6.20 2.09 6.71
CA CYS A 23 5.63 1.22 7.74
C CYS A 23 6.09 1.66 9.15
N GLN A 24 7.36 2.03 9.30
CA GLN A 24 7.93 2.46 10.59
C GLN A 24 7.37 3.80 11.09
N SER A 25 7.02 4.71 10.18
CA SER A 25 6.53 6.05 10.54
C SER A 25 5.06 6.07 10.96
N LEU A 26 4.31 5.01 10.68
CA LEU A 26 2.90 4.89 11.06
C LEU A 26 2.72 4.49 12.53
N GLU A 27 1.53 4.79 13.05
CA GLU A 27 1.18 4.55 14.45
C GLU A 27 1.01 3.05 14.76
N PRO A 28 1.30 2.62 15.99
CA PRO A 28 1.14 1.23 16.38
C PRO A 28 -0.27 0.68 16.09
N LYS A 29 -0.36 -0.58 15.64
CA LYS A 29 -1.62 -1.30 15.31
C LYS A 29 -2.45 -0.73 14.15
N GLU A 30 -1.95 0.22 13.37
CA GLU A 30 -2.71 0.78 12.25
C GLU A 30 -2.43 0.09 10.89
N VAL A 31 -1.44 -0.78 10.81
CA VAL A 31 -0.91 -1.28 9.52
C VAL A 31 -1.03 -2.80 9.38
N ILE A 32 -1.53 -3.23 8.23
CA ILE A 32 -1.35 -4.58 7.67
C ILE A 32 -0.26 -4.47 6.58
N ILE A 33 0.84 -5.20 6.76
CA ILE A 33 1.97 -5.28 5.84
C ILE A 33 1.88 -6.60 5.07
N ALA A 34 1.64 -6.53 3.77
CA ALA A 34 1.60 -7.69 2.88
C ALA A 34 2.86 -7.74 2.01
N ALA A 35 3.61 -8.84 2.09
CA ALA A 35 4.86 -8.99 1.34
C ALA A 35 5.26 -10.45 1.15
N ARG A 36 6.03 -10.72 0.07
CA ARG A 36 6.54 -12.06 -0.24
C ARG A 36 7.56 -12.55 0.77
N PHE A 37 8.50 -11.70 1.14
CA PHE A 37 9.57 -12.01 2.09
C PHE A 37 9.61 -10.98 3.20
N LEU A 38 9.30 -11.41 4.42
CA LEU A 38 9.44 -10.57 5.61
C LEU A 38 10.82 -10.82 6.21
N SER A 39 11.76 -9.87 6.06
CA SER A 39 13.07 -9.99 6.70
C SER A 39 12.94 -9.96 8.23
N HIS A 40 13.89 -10.57 8.96
CA HIS A 40 13.90 -10.55 10.43
C HIS A 40 13.79 -9.12 11.00
N LYS A 41 14.44 -8.15 10.35
CA LYS A 41 14.35 -6.74 10.72
C LYS A 41 12.93 -6.20 10.59
N VAL A 42 12.27 -6.42 9.45
CA VAL A 42 10.89 -5.94 9.22
C VAL A 42 9.92 -6.63 10.18
N GLN A 43 10.09 -7.94 10.43
CA GLN A 43 9.26 -8.67 11.40
C GLN A 43 9.43 -8.11 12.81
N PHE A 44 10.66 -7.82 13.22
CA PHE A 44 10.95 -7.25 14.53
C PHE A 44 10.36 -5.85 14.69
N GLU A 45 10.53 -4.98 13.70
CA GLU A 45 9.97 -3.63 13.70
C GLU A 45 8.44 -3.64 13.69
N ALA A 46 7.84 -4.51 12.87
CA ALA A 46 6.39 -4.72 12.84
C ALA A 46 5.87 -5.24 14.18
N LEU A 47 6.59 -6.16 14.83
CA LEU A 47 6.26 -6.66 16.16
C LEU A 47 6.29 -5.54 17.21
N GLN A 48 7.32 -4.69 17.20
CA GLN A 48 7.42 -3.55 18.12
C GLN A 48 6.24 -2.57 17.95
N LYS A 49 5.84 -2.33 16.70
CA LYS A 49 4.69 -1.48 16.36
C LYS A 49 3.35 -2.22 16.43
N GLN A 50 3.34 -3.52 16.72
CA GLN A 50 2.13 -4.36 16.70
C GLN A 50 1.38 -4.25 15.36
N HIS A 51 2.11 -4.11 14.25
CA HIS A 51 1.58 -4.22 12.90
C HIS A 51 1.30 -5.68 12.58
N MET A 52 0.26 -5.93 11.78
CA MET A 52 0.00 -7.26 11.25
C MET A 52 0.87 -7.49 10.03
N CYS A 53 1.59 -8.61 9.97
CA CYS A 53 2.32 -9.02 8.78
C CYS A 53 1.63 -10.21 8.14
N ILE A 54 1.44 -10.15 6.82
CA ILE A 54 0.79 -11.20 6.04
C ILE A 54 1.73 -11.60 4.91
N PRO A 55 2.08 -12.89 4.80
CA PRO A 55 2.83 -13.38 3.66
C PRO A 55 1.96 -13.29 2.40
N LEU A 56 2.51 -12.73 1.33
CA LEU A 56 1.86 -12.58 0.04
C LEU A 56 2.85 -12.91 -1.07
N ASP A 57 2.71 -14.08 -1.68
CA ASP A 57 3.37 -14.41 -2.95
C ASP A 57 2.35 -14.24 -4.08
N TYR A 58 2.38 -13.10 -4.75
CA TYR A 58 1.46 -12.80 -5.85
C TYR A 58 1.75 -13.61 -7.12
N ASP A 59 2.87 -14.34 -7.19
CA ASP A 59 3.14 -15.30 -8.28
C ASP A 59 2.46 -16.66 -7.99
N CYS A 60 2.05 -16.91 -6.74
CA CYS A 60 1.38 -18.13 -6.33
C CYS A 60 -0.15 -17.97 -6.33
N ALA A 61 -0.86 -18.75 -7.14
CA ALA A 61 -2.32 -18.69 -7.23
C ALA A 61 -3.03 -18.88 -5.88
N THR A 62 -2.61 -19.88 -5.09
CA THR A 62 -3.17 -20.15 -3.76
C THR A 62 -2.96 -18.99 -2.80
N SER A 63 -1.74 -18.42 -2.77
CA SER A 63 -1.44 -17.27 -1.91
C SER A 63 -2.27 -16.04 -2.30
N ARG A 64 -2.44 -15.77 -3.60
CA ARG A 64 -3.33 -14.71 -4.08
C ARG A 64 -4.77 -14.91 -3.61
N THR A 65 -5.34 -16.09 -3.83
CA THR A 65 -6.74 -16.37 -3.47
C THR A 65 -6.95 -16.20 -1.97
N GLN A 66 -6.10 -16.81 -1.14
CA GLN A 66 -6.18 -16.68 0.32
C GLN A 66 -6.04 -15.22 0.77
N PHE A 67 -5.15 -14.45 0.14
CA PHE A 67 -4.99 -13.03 0.45
C PHE A 67 -6.24 -12.22 0.10
N LEU A 68 -6.81 -12.42 -1.09
CA LEU A 68 -8.03 -11.73 -1.53
C LEU A 68 -9.24 -12.10 -0.66
N GLU A 69 -9.35 -13.36 -0.24
CA GLU A 69 -10.36 -13.78 0.74
C GLU A 69 -10.16 -13.08 2.09
N ALA A 70 -8.92 -12.96 2.59
CA ALA A 70 -8.63 -12.25 3.83
C ALA A 70 -8.98 -10.75 3.72
N VAL A 71 -8.69 -10.11 2.59
CA VAL A 71 -9.04 -8.70 2.31
C VAL A 71 -10.54 -8.47 2.50
N SER A 72 -11.39 -9.40 2.04
CA SER A 72 -12.85 -9.30 2.18
C SER A 72 -13.33 -9.23 3.64
N GLN A 73 -12.50 -9.67 4.59
CA GLN A 73 -12.81 -9.67 6.03
C GLN A 73 -12.31 -8.41 6.73
N TRP A 74 -11.44 -7.62 6.10
CA TRP A 74 -10.94 -6.38 6.69
C TRP A 74 -12.01 -5.29 6.64
N ARG A 75 -11.99 -4.43 7.65
CA ARG A 75 -12.96 -3.36 7.88
C ARG A 75 -12.19 -2.09 8.20
N ASP A 76 -12.81 -0.95 7.88
CA ASP A 76 -12.31 0.39 8.21
C ASP A 76 -10.93 0.75 7.63
N LEU A 77 -10.47 0.04 6.59
CA LEU A 77 -9.32 0.45 5.81
C LEU A 77 -9.60 1.84 5.22
N LYS A 78 -8.66 2.77 5.43
CA LYS A 78 -8.72 4.11 4.86
C LYS A 78 -7.85 4.22 3.62
N TYR A 79 -6.71 3.51 3.62
CA TYR A 79 -5.75 3.56 2.53
C TYR A 79 -5.21 2.17 2.21
N CYS A 80 -5.04 1.90 0.92
CA CYS A 80 -4.23 0.81 0.41
C CYS A 80 -3.05 1.40 -0.37
N ILE A 81 -1.82 1.09 0.04
CA ILE A 81 -0.60 1.54 -0.61
C ILE A 81 -0.04 0.35 -1.38
N LEU A 82 0.01 0.46 -2.70
CA LEU A 82 0.39 -0.62 -3.61
C LEU A 82 1.75 -0.32 -4.24
N TRP A 83 2.77 -1.09 -3.85
CA TRP A 83 4.05 -1.15 -4.55
C TRP A 83 4.33 -2.59 -4.99
N LEU A 84 4.09 -2.84 -6.27
CA LEU A 84 4.35 -4.14 -6.90
C LEU A 84 5.13 -3.93 -8.18
N HIS A 85 6.17 -4.74 -8.38
CA HIS A 85 6.91 -4.75 -9.63
C HIS A 85 6.11 -5.50 -10.71
N SER A 86 6.15 -5.00 -11.95
CA SER A 86 5.64 -5.71 -13.14
C SER A 86 6.31 -7.10 -13.22
N PRO A 87 5.58 -8.20 -13.50
CA PRO A 87 4.28 -8.29 -14.20
C PRO A 87 3.04 -8.45 -13.30
N ALA A 88 3.08 -8.06 -12.03
CA ALA A 88 1.99 -8.32 -11.07
C ALA A 88 0.68 -7.53 -11.30
N HIS A 89 0.46 -6.94 -12.47
CA HIS A 89 -0.69 -6.07 -12.76
C HIS A 89 -2.03 -6.79 -12.62
N ALA A 90 -2.10 -8.07 -13.01
CA ALA A 90 -3.32 -8.88 -12.85
C ALA A 90 -3.72 -9.00 -11.37
N PHE A 91 -2.74 -9.14 -10.48
CA PHE A 91 -3.00 -9.14 -9.03
C PHE A 91 -3.42 -7.76 -8.53
N SER A 92 -2.78 -6.68 -9.00
CA SER A 92 -3.21 -5.32 -8.68
C SER A 92 -4.67 -5.06 -9.05
N CYS A 93 -5.10 -5.47 -10.25
CA CYS A 93 -6.50 -5.36 -10.68
C CYS A 93 -7.44 -6.20 -9.81
N ALA A 94 -7.09 -7.46 -9.54
CA ALA A 94 -7.92 -8.32 -8.68
C ALA A 94 -8.05 -7.76 -7.25
N LEU A 95 -6.98 -7.16 -6.70
CA LEU A 95 -7.04 -6.49 -5.40
C LEU A 95 -7.90 -5.23 -5.45
N ILE A 96 -7.80 -4.42 -6.50
CA ILE A 96 -8.66 -3.24 -6.72
C ILE A 96 -10.14 -3.65 -6.72
N GLU A 97 -10.49 -4.68 -7.48
CA GLU A 97 -11.85 -5.21 -7.57
C GLU A 97 -12.35 -5.66 -6.19
N GLN A 98 -11.54 -6.41 -5.44
CA GLN A 98 -11.90 -6.87 -4.09
C GLN A 98 -12.06 -5.72 -3.09
N LEU A 99 -11.19 -4.72 -3.13
CA LEU A 99 -11.28 -3.54 -2.24
C LEU A 99 -12.52 -2.70 -2.56
N ALA A 100 -12.92 -2.62 -3.83
CA ALA A 100 -14.12 -1.90 -4.25
C ALA A 100 -15.43 -2.57 -3.77
N LEU A 101 -15.40 -3.86 -3.44
CA LEU A 101 -16.54 -4.58 -2.88
C LEU A 101 -16.74 -4.32 -1.37
N LEU A 102 -15.79 -3.68 -0.70
CA LEU A 102 -15.92 -3.37 0.72
C LEU A 102 -17.02 -2.31 0.95
N PRO A 103 -17.74 -2.33 2.10
CA PRO A 103 -18.77 -1.32 2.39
C PRO A 103 -18.24 0.12 2.40
N HIS A 104 -16.97 0.29 2.79
CA HIS A 104 -16.24 1.55 2.73
C HIS A 104 -14.89 1.26 2.06
N PRO A 105 -14.80 1.34 0.72
CA PRO A 105 -13.56 1.10 0.01
C PRO A 105 -12.47 2.09 0.43
N PRO A 106 -11.22 1.66 0.63
CA PRO A 106 -10.12 2.57 0.91
C PRO A 106 -9.71 3.35 -0.35
N CYS A 107 -9.06 4.50 -0.15
CA CYS A 107 -8.33 5.15 -1.23
C CYS A 107 -7.06 4.35 -1.57
N ILE A 108 -6.84 4.08 -2.85
CA ILE A 108 -5.67 3.34 -3.33
C ILE A 108 -4.59 4.32 -3.77
N LEU A 109 -3.42 4.25 -3.15
CA LEU A 109 -2.21 4.94 -3.58
C LEU A 109 -1.35 3.91 -4.32
N HIS A 110 -1.30 3.98 -5.64
CA HIS A 110 -0.49 3.07 -6.44
C HIS A 110 0.83 3.73 -6.80
N ILE A 111 1.94 3.13 -6.35
CA ILE A 111 3.27 3.63 -6.62
C ILE A 111 3.78 3.01 -7.92
N PHE A 112 4.10 3.85 -8.89
CA PHE A 112 4.59 3.46 -10.20
C PHE A 112 6.10 3.71 -10.29
N GLY A 113 6.82 2.74 -10.87
CA GLY A 113 8.22 2.94 -11.24
C GLY A 113 8.37 4.04 -12.30
N SER A 114 9.57 4.59 -12.40
CA SER A 114 9.87 5.78 -13.22
C SER A 114 9.57 5.66 -14.71
N ASN A 115 9.50 4.44 -15.24
CA ASN A 115 9.31 4.17 -16.67
C ASN A 115 8.00 3.42 -16.95
N ILE A 116 7.12 3.30 -15.95
CA ILE A 116 5.90 2.49 -16.05
C ILE A 116 4.71 3.39 -15.75
N HIS A 117 3.92 3.69 -16.78
CA HIS A 117 2.58 4.20 -16.62
C HIS A 117 1.63 3.10 -17.07
N ASP A 118 1.02 2.40 -16.11
CA ASP A 118 0.12 1.30 -16.43
C ASP A 118 -1.33 1.79 -16.50
N GLN A 119 -1.75 2.12 -17.71
CA GLN A 119 -3.13 2.52 -18.01
C GLN A 119 -4.13 1.44 -17.60
N MET A 120 -3.75 0.15 -17.64
CA MET A 120 -4.67 -0.94 -17.29
C MET A 120 -5.11 -0.86 -15.83
N ILE A 121 -4.19 -0.57 -14.91
CA ILE A 121 -4.49 -0.45 -13.47
C ILE A 121 -5.36 0.77 -13.20
N ILE A 122 -5.05 1.91 -13.84
CA ILE A 122 -5.83 3.14 -13.71
C ILE A 122 -7.25 2.94 -14.23
N GLU A 123 -7.40 2.28 -15.38
CA GLU A 123 -8.72 1.94 -15.93
C GLU A 123 -9.49 0.96 -15.06
N CYS A 124 -8.81 -0.03 -14.47
CA CYS A 124 -9.43 -0.96 -13.53
C CYS A 124 -10.00 -0.20 -12.33
N ALA A 125 -9.22 0.69 -11.70
CA ALA A 125 -9.70 1.52 -10.59
C ALA A 125 -10.89 2.40 -11.00
N ARG A 126 -10.82 3.04 -12.17
CA ARG A 126 -11.92 3.87 -12.71
C ARG A 126 -13.20 3.05 -12.93
N LYS A 127 -13.10 1.86 -13.53
CA LYS A 127 -14.25 0.96 -13.77
C LYS A 127 -14.92 0.53 -12.47
N ASN A 128 -14.12 0.30 -11.43
CA ASN A 128 -14.58 -0.11 -10.10
C ASN A 128 -14.99 1.08 -9.20
N LYS A 129 -14.93 2.33 -9.69
CA LYS A 129 -15.32 3.55 -8.95
C LYS A 129 -14.64 3.69 -7.58
N ILE A 130 -13.38 3.28 -7.47
CA ILE A 130 -12.60 3.42 -6.24
C ILE A 130 -11.70 4.65 -6.33
N ASP A 131 -11.53 5.36 -5.22
CA ASP A 131 -10.59 6.48 -5.14
C ASP A 131 -9.16 5.98 -5.39
N PHE A 132 -8.49 6.60 -6.36
CA PHE A 132 -7.19 6.14 -6.83
C PHE A 132 -6.25 7.32 -7.07
N ILE A 133 -5.07 7.25 -6.44
CA ILE A 133 -4.02 8.26 -6.54
C ILE A 133 -2.76 7.60 -7.09
N PRO A 134 -2.40 7.83 -8.36
CA PRO A 134 -1.12 7.38 -8.90
C PRO A 134 0.03 8.21 -8.31
N ILE A 135 1.04 7.55 -7.78
CA ILE A 135 2.30 8.17 -7.31
C ILE A 135 3.42 7.69 -8.21
N HIS A 136 3.94 8.57 -9.05
CA HIS A 136 5.09 8.26 -9.90
C HIS A 136 6.40 8.53 -9.15
N LEU A 137 7.24 7.50 -9.04
CA LEU A 137 8.58 7.67 -8.52
C LEU A 137 9.41 8.50 -9.49
N GLY A 138 10.00 9.56 -8.98
CA GLY A 138 10.81 10.48 -9.74
C GLY A 138 12.30 10.44 -9.39
N GLN A 139 13.03 11.29 -10.10
CA GLN A 139 14.37 11.71 -9.73
C GLN A 139 14.29 13.11 -9.11
N GLN A 140 15.21 13.42 -8.21
CA GLN A 140 15.39 14.77 -7.68
C GLN A 140 16.62 15.41 -8.33
N THR A 141 16.47 16.64 -8.82
CA THR A 141 17.60 17.46 -9.25
C THR A 141 18.33 17.99 -8.02
N THR A 142 19.64 17.77 -7.98
CA THR A 142 20.54 18.30 -6.96
C THR A 142 21.62 19.16 -7.61
N SER A 143 22.42 19.87 -6.81
CA SER A 143 23.59 20.60 -7.31
C SER A 143 24.63 19.70 -7.99
N LYS A 144 24.57 18.38 -7.78
CA LYS A 144 25.44 17.36 -8.40
C LYS A 144 24.78 16.63 -9.58
N GLY A 145 23.61 17.08 -10.03
CA GLY A 145 22.83 16.44 -11.09
C GLY A 145 21.59 15.68 -10.56
N LEU A 146 21.02 14.83 -11.43
CA LEU A 146 19.84 14.02 -11.12
C LEU A 146 20.23 12.80 -10.29
N ARG A 147 19.48 12.53 -9.21
CA ARG A 147 19.56 11.27 -8.46
C ARG A 147 18.18 10.69 -8.21
N TRP A 148 18.12 9.39 -7.98
CA TRP A 148 16.91 8.73 -7.49
C TRP A 148 16.52 9.22 -6.09
N LEU A 149 15.20 9.25 -5.84
CA LEU A 149 14.67 9.47 -4.50
C LEU A 149 15.10 8.34 -3.56
N THR A 150 15.41 8.70 -2.32
CA THR A 150 15.68 7.74 -1.24
C THR A 150 14.37 7.13 -0.75
N HIS A 151 14.44 5.96 -0.09
CA HIS A 151 13.26 5.34 0.52
C HIS A 151 12.53 6.28 1.52
N LYS A 152 13.28 7.15 2.21
CA LYS A 152 12.72 8.15 3.12
C LYS A 152 11.92 9.22 2.37
N GLU A 153 12.46 9.74 1.28
CA GLU A 153 11.78 10.74 0.45
C GLU A 153 10.52 10.17 -0.20
N ILE A 154 10.58 8.92 -0.66
CA ILE A 154 9.41 8.20 -1.20
C ILE A 154 8.34 8.04 -0.12
N SER A 155 8.74 7.59 1.08
CA SER A 155 7.81 7.45 2.20
C SER A 155 7.19 8.79 2.60
N GLN A 156 7.96 9.87 2.59
CA GLN A 156 7.48 11.21 2.88
C GLN A 156 6.47 11.70 1.84
N GLN A 157 6.75 11.48 0.54
CA GLN A 157 5.82 11.80 -0.54
C GLN A 157 4.46 11.10 -0.37
N ILE A 158 4.48 9.83 0.04
CA ILE A 158 3.25 9.07 0.31
C ILE A 158 2.49 9.66 1.50
N LEU A 159 3.18 9.97 2.60
CA LEU A 159 2.56 10.59 3.78
C LEU A 159 1.94 11.96 3.46
N ASP A 160 2.65 12.79 2.69
CA ASP A 160 2.16 14.11 2.29
C ASP A 160 0.94 13.99 1.39
N THR A 161 0.93 13.00 0.49
CA THR A 161 -0.22 12.68 -0.37
C THR A 161 -1.45 12.28 0.46
N ILE A 162 -1.26 11.39 1.44
CA ILE A 162 -2.31 10.99 2.39
C ILE A 162 -2.84 12.22 3.14
N LYS A 163 -1.94 13.05 3.69
CA LYS A 163 -2.32 14.25 4.46
C LYS A 163 -3.11 15.25 3.61
N HIS A 164 -2.72 15.46 2.36
CA HIS A 164 -3.43 16.34 1.44
C HIS A 164 -4.80 15.78 1.07
N HIS A 165 -4.89 14.48 0.80
CA HIS A 165 -6.15 13.80 0.52
C HIS A 165 -7.12 13.90 1.71
N MET A 166 -6.66 13.62 2.93
CA MET A 166 -7.48 13.77 4.14
C MET A 166 -8.02 15.18 4.34
N LYS A 167 -7.21 16.21 4.05
CA LYS A 167 -7.66 17.60 4.11
C LYS A 167 -8.77 17.89 3.12
N LYS A 168 -8.68 17.38 1.88
CA LYS A 168 -9.71 17.58 0.85
C LYS A 168 -11.04 16.90 1.17
N GLN A 169 -11.01 15.77 1.89
CA GLN A 169 -12.22 15.02 2.27
C GLN A 169 -12.95 15.61 3.48
N ASN A 170 -12.30 16.49 4.24
CA ASN A 170 -12.86 17.14 5.43
C ASN A 170 -13.35 18.58 5.16
N VAL A 171 -13.33 19.01 3.89
CA VAL A 171 -13.84 20.31 3.40
C VAL A 171 -15.08 20.02 2.59
#